data_AF-A0A0S9KEU5-F1
#
_entry.id   AF-A0A0S9KEU5-F1
#
_cell.length_a   1.000
_cell.length_b   1.000
_cell.length_c   1.000
_cell.angle_alpha   90.00
_cell.angle_beta   90.00
_cell.angle_gamma   90.00
#
_symmetry.space_group_name_H-M   'P 1'
#
loop_
_entity.id
_entity.type
_entity.pdbx_description
1 polymer ?
#
loop_
_entity_poly.entity_id
_entity_poly.type
_entity_poly.pdbx_seq_one_letter_code
_entity_poly.pdbx_strand_id
1 'polypeptide(L)'
;MDLTAARTLTHQKMTEHNLIEAGWRFQWDNAERRMGCCHFASKRITISRKYAAVATEAEVLNTILHEIAHALVGVTYERSYYGSRGKSVHHGAEWKRKAREIGCTGERCGSNPYYTAKQKAINAAKIDNAGAEVGEPAYREVFQGRFTPLARRGDKIITKTGEVGIIVQPRQTKYEFAKMDGTRWTIHFQNVNFVVGGRGANHPVPGKSAAEVRAALHALQPAATKAAFTADDARPVPTGYRIPNDSQVVIYAPRSPKYHGLVGKIVKVNGVTYKVEIPGVGRINAPKDMVRLAPKAA
;
A
#
# COMPACT_ATOMS: atom_id res chain seq x y z
N MET A 1 0.96 -30.05 7.03
CA MET A 1 0.02 -31.18 6.89
C MET A 1 0.70 -32.31 6.10
N ASP A 2 0.18 -33.53 6.14
CA ASP A 2 0.70 -34.61 5.28
C ASP A 2 0.52 -34.29 3.78
N LEU A 3 1.50 -34.64 2.95
CA LEU A 3 1.48 -34.32 1.51
C LEU A 3 0.43 -35.15 0.75
N THR A 4 0.15 -36.37 1.19
CA THR A 4 -0.91 -37.19 0.60
C THR A 4 -2.26 -36.57 0.91
N ALA A 5 -2.50 -36.20 2.18
CA ALA A 5 -3.70 -35.47 2.57
C ALA A 5 -3.88 -34.16 1.78
N ALA A 6 -2.81 -33.39 1.58
CA ALA A 6 -2.86 -32.14 0.82
C ALA A 6 -3.21 -32.37 -0.66
N ARG A 7 -2.67 -33.43 -1.26
CA ARG A 7 -3.00 -33.83 -2.62
C ARG A 7 -4.47 -34.25 -2.73
N THR A 8 -4.94 -35.09 -1.82
CA THR A 8 -6.34 -35.55 -1.79
C THR A 8 -7.29 -34.36 -1.65
N LEU A 9 -7.02 -33.46 -0.71
CA LEU A 9 -7.80 -32.24 -0.51
C LEU A 9 -7.82 -31.36 -1.77
N THR A 10 -6.67 -31.20 -2.44
CA THR A 10 -6.59 -30.43 -3.68
C THR A 10 -7.45 -31.05 -4.78
N HIS A 11 -7.34 -32.37 -4.99
CA HIS A 11 -8.14 -33.07 -5.99
C HIS A 11 -9.63 -32.99 -5.67
N GLN A 12 -10.02 -33.18 -4.40
CA GLN A 12 -11.41 -33.04 -3.96
C GLN A 12 -11.96 -31.65 -4.32
N LYS A 13 -11.25 -30.58 -3.96
CA LYS A 13 -11.69 -29.21 -4.26
C LYS A 13 -11.70 -28.89 -5.76
N MET A 14 -10.74 -29.41 -6.52
CA MET A 14 -10.77 -29.27 -7.98
C MET A 14 -11.97 -29.99 -8.61
N THR A 15 -12.36 -31.15 -8.10
CA THR A 15 -13.55 -31.89 -8.54
C THR A 15 -14.83 -31.14 -8.17
N GLU A 16 -14.97 -30.67 -6.93
CA GLU A 16 -16.13 -29.87 -6.47
C GLU A 16 -16.39 -28.62 -7.32
N HIS A 17 -15.33 -28.08 -7.95
CA HIS A 17 -15.40 -26.90 -8.82
C HIS A 17 -15.31 -27.23 -10.32
N ASN A 18 -15.56 -28.47 -10.73
CA ASN A 18 -15.56 -28.96 -12.12
C ASN A 18 -14.26 -28.68 -12.90
N LEU A 19 -13.14 -28.45 -12.21
CA LEU A 19 -11.87 -28.14 -12.85
C LEU A 19 -11.25 -29.40 -13.49
N ILE A 20 -11.43 -30.56 -12.88
CA ILE A 20 -10.93 -31.83 -13.42
C ILE A 20 -11.58 -32.13 -14.79
N GLU A 21 -12.91 -31.99 -14.88
CA GLU A 21 -13.66 -32.14 -16.14
C GLU A 21 -13.24 -31.10 -17.18
N ALA A 22 -12.95 -29.87 -16.74
CA ALA A 22 -12.44 -28.82 -17.60
C ALA A 22 -10.96 -29.01 -18.04
N GLY A 23 -10.33 -30.14 -17.68
CA GLY A 23 -8.98 -30.53 -18.08
C GLY A 23 -7.86 -29.94 -17.22
N TRP A 24 -8.18 -29.43 -16.03
CA TRP A 24 -7.16 -28.95 -15.10
C TRP A 24 -6.50 -30.09 -14.34
N ARG A 25 -5.21 -29.92 -14.06
CA ARG A 25 -4.43 -30.87 -13.29
C ARG A 25 -3.71 -30.24 -12.12
N PHE A 26 -3.57 -31.01 -11.05
CA PHE A 26 -2.72 -30.66 -9.92
C PHE A 26 -1.29 -31.17 -10.14
N GLN A 27 -0.29 -30.36 -9.78
CA GLN A 27 1.11 -30.80 -9.67
C GLN A 27 1.80 -30.19 -8.47
N TRP A 28 2.77 -30.90 -7.92
CA TRP A 28 3.67 -30.37 -6.91
C TRP A 28 4.77 -29.51 -7.54
N ASP A 29 5.16 -28.44 -6.85
CA ASP A 29 6.41 -27.73 -7.13
C ASP A 29 7.30 -27.62 -5.89
N ASN A 30 8.50 -27.06 -6.06
CA ASN A 30 9.50 -26.90 -4.99
C ASN A 30 9.76 -25.42 -4.67
N ALA A 31 8.81 -24.54 -4.95
CA ALA A 31 8.98 -23.12 -4.74
C ALA A 31 9.13 -22.79 -3.25
N GLU A 32 10.15 -21.99 -2.90
CA GLU A 32 10.38 -21.63 -1.50
C GLU A 32 9.53 -20.44 -1.09
N ARG A 33 9.47 -19.40 -1.93
CA ARG A 33 8.83 -18.13 -1.56
C ARG A 33 7.32 -18.13 -1.68
N ARG A 34 6.80 -18.72 -2.76
CA ARG A 34 5.36 -18.79 -3.05
C ARG A 34 4.74 -20.05 -2.44
N MET A 35 3.45 -19.96 -2.12
CA MET A 35 2.67 -21.04 -1.51
C MET A 35 2.01 -21.92 -2.59
N GLY A 36 1.40 -21.28 -3.59
CA GLY A 36 0.78 -21.91 -4.76
C GLY A 36 1.00 -21.13 -6.04
N CYS A 37 0.47 -21.63 -7.16
CA CYS A 37 0.36 -20.91 -8.43
C CYS A 37 -0.68 -21.54 -9.36
N CYS A 38 -1.45 -20.68 -10.02
CA CYS A 38 -2.33 -21.04 -11.13
C CYS A 38 -1.66 -20.77 -12.49
N HIS A 39 -1.40 -21.83 -13.25
CA HIS A 39 -0.88 -21.77 -14.60
C HIS A 39 -2.02 -21.95 -15.62
N PHE A 40 -2.69 -20.84 -15.93
CA PHE A 40 -3.90 -20.81 -16.76
C PHE A 40 -3.70 -21.44 -18.14
N ALA A 41 -2.65 -21.04 -18.87
CA ALA A 41 -2.39 -21.53 -20.23
C ALA A 41 -2.23 -23.06 -20.31
N SER A 42 -1.60 -23.67 -19.30
CA SER A 42 -1.39 -25.11 -19.24
C SER A 42 -2.47 -25.87 -18.47
N LYS A 43 -3.51 -25.16 -17.98
CA LYS A 43 -4.54 -25.66 -17.06
C LYS A 43 -3.95 -26.46 -15.90
N ARG A 44 -3.06 -25.83 -15.14
CA ARG A 44 -2.37 -26.48 -14.02
C ARG A 44 -2.42 -25.63 -12.76
N ILE A 45 -2.78 -26.24 -11.64
CA ILE A 45 -2.62 -25.66 -10.31
C ILE A 45 -1.43 -26.34 -9.64
N THR A 46 -0.53 -25.56 -9.04
CA THR A 46 0.55 -26.10 -8.24
C THR A 46 0.55 -25.56 -6.83
N ILE A 47 0.91 -26.43 -5.88
CA ILE A 47 1.20 -26.07 -4.49
C ILE A 47 2.66 -26.43 -4.22
N SER A 48 3.35 -25.62 -3.42
CA SER A 48 4.72 -25.91 -3.00
C SER A 48 4.74 -27.05 -1.99
N ARG A 49 5.58 -28.07 -2.25
CA ARG A 49 5.82 -29.16 -1.27
C ARG A 49 6.38 -28.62 0.05
N LYS A 50 7.29 -27.67 -0.04
CA LYS A 50 7.93 -27.04 1.12
C LYS A 50 6.92 -26.27 1.97
N TYR A 51 5.94 -25.63 1.32
CA TYR A 51 4.83 -24.98 2.00
C TYR A 51 3.90 -25.97 2.69
N ALA A 52 3.34 -26.93 1.93
CA ALA A 52 2.33 -27.86 2.44
C ALA A 52 2.84 -28.72 3.60
N ALA A 53 4.13 -29.05 3.61
CA ALA A 53 4.75 -29.82 4.68
C ALA A 53 4.69 -29.11 6.05
N VAL A 54 4.79 -27.78 6.07
CA VAL A 54 4.87 -27.00 7.33
C VAL A 54 3.62 -26.21 7.67
N ALA A 55 2.75 -25.95 6.68
CA ALA A 55 1.51 -25.21 6.88
C ALA A 55 0.40 -26.08 7.49
N THR A 56 -0.54 -25.44 8.17
CA THR A 56 -1.76 -26.08 8.68
C THR A 56 -2.69 -26.45 7.52
N GLU A 57 -3.61 -27.38 7.75
CA GLU A 57 -4.60 -27.78 6.75
C GLU A 57 -5.46 -26.60 6.30
N ALA A 58 -5.88 -25.73 7.23
CA ALA A 58 -6.68 -24.55 6.91
C ALA A 58 -5.92 -23.55 6.01
N GLU A 59 -4.63 -23.33 6.25
CA GLU A 59 -3.80 -22.46 5.41
C GLU A 59 -3.61 -23.05 4.00
N VAL A 60 -3.37 -24.36 3.91
CA VAL A 60 -3.24 -25.05 2.62
C VAL A 60 -4.55 -25.05 1.86
N LEU A 61 -5.68 -25.32 2.52
CA LEU A 61 -7.02 -25.22 1.94
C LEU A 61 -7.28 -23.82 1.39
N ASN A 62 -7.00 -22.77 2.18
CA ASN A 62 -7.17 -21.40 1.73
C ASN A 62 -6.30 -21.09 0.50
N THR A 63 -5.08 -21.62 0.43
CA THR A 63 -4.19 -21.50 -0.74
C THR A 63 -4.73 -22.26 -1.94
N ILE A 64 -5.23 -23.49 -1.77
CA ILE A 64 -5.85 -24.27 -2.85
C ILE A 64 -7.03 -23.48 -3.45
N LEU A 65 -7.93 -22.99 -2.60
CA LEU A 65 -9.08 -22.19 -3.01
C LEU A 65 -8.64 -20.89 -3.69
N HIS A 66 -7.56 -20.25 -3.24
CA HIS A 66 -6.98 -19.07 -3.91
C HIS A 66 -6.62 -19.37 -5.37
N GLU A 67 -5.93 -20.49 -5.62
CA GLU A 67 -5.52 -20.88 -6.98
C GLU A 67 -6.69 -21.37 -7.83
N ILE A 68 -7.68 -22.04 -7.22
CA ILE A 68 -8.93 -22.43 -7.89
C ILE A 68 -9.72 -21.18 -8.31
N ALA A 69 -9.79 -20.15 -7.47
CA ALA A 69 -10.45 -18.89 -7.83
C ALA A 69 -9.80 -18.24 -9.06
N HIS A 70 -8.46 -18.30 -9.18
CA HIS A 70 -7.77 -17.87 -10.40
C HIS A 70 -8.15 -18.72 -11.61
N ALA A 71 -8.23 -20.05 -11.44
CA ALA A 71 -8.61 -20.96 -12.53
C ALA A 71 -10.04 -20.70 -13.03
N LEU A 72 -10.97 -20.40 -12.13
CA LEU A 72 -12.38 -20.16 -12.45
C LEU A 72 -12.62 -18.78 -13.09
N VAL A 73 -11.91 -17.74 -12.64
CA VAL A 73 -12.11 -16.37 -13.14
C VAL A 73 -11.27 -16.08 -14.39
N GLY A 74 -10.06 -16.65 -14.47
CA GLY A 74 -9.11 -16.36 -15.53
C GLY A 74 -8.54 -14.94 -15.46
N VAL A 75 -8.05 -14.46 -16.60
CA VAL A 75 -7.44 -13.13 -16.70
C VAL A 75 -8.52 -12.08 -16.88
N THR A 76 -8.73 -11.23 -15.87
CA THR A 76 -9.64 -10.09 -15.95
C THR A 76 -8.90 -8.84 -16.43
N TYR A 77 -9.60 -7.95 -17.11
CA TYR A 77 -9.05 -6.68 -17.59
C TYR A 77 -9.89 -5.53 -17.04
N GLU A 78 -9.24 -4.58 -16.36
CA GLU A 78 -9.91 -3.36 -15.93
C GLU A 78 -9.80 -2.30 -17.01
N ARG A 79 -10.92 -1.65 -17.35
CA ARG A 79 -11.00 -0.68 -18.44
C ARG A 79 -10.15 0.54 -18.09
N SER A 80 -9.23 0.92 -18.97
CA SER A 80 -8.52 2.19 -18.87
C SER A 80 -9.50 3.33 -19.12
N TYR A 81 -9.47 4.37 -18.26
CA TYR A 81 -10.28 5.59 -18.42
C TYR A 81 -10.01 6.31 -19.76
N TYR A 82 -8.88 6.03 -20.42
CA TYR A 82 -8.45 6.67 -21.67
C TYR A 82 -8.51 5.74 -22.90
N GLY A 83 -9.29 4.65 -22.89
CA GLY A 83 -9.54 3.82 -24.08
C GLY A 83 -8.36 2.95 -24.54
N SER A 84 -7.23 2.96 -23.84
CA SER A 84 -6.11 2.02 -24.05
C SER A 84 -6.43 0.61 -23.53
N ARG A 85 -5.77 -0.42 -24.09
CA ARG A 85 -5.91 -1.84 -23.69
C ARG A 85 -5.94 -1.94 -22.16
N GLY A 86 -6.99 -2.58 -21.63
CA GLY A 86 -7.21 -2.68 -20.19
C GLY A 86 -6.02 -3.30 -19.46
N LYS A 87 -5.81 -2.91 -18.20
CA LYS A 87 -4.76 -3.48 -17.37
C LYS A 87 -5.20 -4.87 -16.91
N SER A 88 -4.36 -5.89 -17.08
CA SER A 88 -4.65 -7.20 -16.50
C SER A 88 -4.67 -7.11 -14.97
N VAL A 89 -5.73 -7.65 -14.37
CA VAL A 89 -5.92 -7.66 -12.91
C VAL A 89 -6.11 -9.09 -12.46
N HIS A 90 -5.16 -9.60 -11.68
CA HIS A 90 -5.18 -10.98 -11.19
C HIS A 90 -6.05 -11.16 -9.94
N HIS A 91 -6.12 -10.13 -9.08
CA HIS A 91 -6.93 -10.16 -7.84
C HIS A 91 -7.97 -9.03 -7.81
N GLY A 92 -8.65 -8.86 -8.95
CA GLY A 92 -9.68 -7.83 -9.16
C GLY A 92 -10.95 -8.08 -8.34
N ALA A 93 -11.97 -7.24 -8.54
CA ALA A 93 -13.24 -7.39 -7.84
C ALA A 93 -13.89 -8.76 -8.09
N GLU A 94 -13.82 -9.27 -9.32
CA GLU A 94 -14.37 -10.57 -9.72
C GLU A 94 -13.65 -11.72 -9.03
N TRP A 95 -12.31 -11.71 -9.05
CA TRP A 95 -11.51 -12.71 -8.33
C TRP A 95 -11.81 -12.68 -6.83
N LYS A 96 -11.85 -11.50 -6.20
CA LYS A 96 -12.15 -11.39 -4.77
C LYS A 96 -13.55 -11.91 -4.42
N ARG A 97 -14.54 -11.64 -5.28
CA ARG A 97 -15.90 -12.15 -5.13
C ARG A 97 -15.89 -13.67 -5.20
N LYS A 98 -15.30 -14.24 -6.25
CA LYS A 98 -15.24 -15.70 -6.43
C LYS A 98 -14.44 -16.39 -5.33
N ALA A 99 -13.31 -15.82 -4.92
CA ALA A 99 -12.49 -16.34 -3.83
C ALA A 99 -13.31 -16.48 -2.54
N ARG A 100 -14.03 -15.42 -2.14
CA ARG A 100 -14.90 -15.48 -0.95
C ARG A 100 -16.08 -16.43 -1.11
N GLU A 101 -16.69 -16.47 -2.29
CA GLU A 101 -17.80 -17.36 -2.62
C GLU A 101 -17.43 -18.84 -2.42
N ILE A 102 -16.20 -19.23 -2.77
CA ILE A 102 -15.72 -20.61 -2.61
C ILE A 102 -15.02 -20.87 -1.26
N GLY A 103 -15.07 -19.92 -0.32
CA GLY A 103 -14.53 -20.08 1.03
C GLY A 103 -13.07 -19.65 1.24
N CYS A 104 -12.42 -19.01 0.26
CA CYS A 104 -11.11 -18.37 0.45
C CYS A 104 -11.27 -17.01 1.14
N THR A 105 -10.28 -16.60 1.95
CA THR A 105 -10.27 -15.29 2.62
C THR A 105 -10.30 -14.11 1.66
N GLY A 106 -9.85 -14.30 0.41
CA GLY A 106 -9.71 -13.23 -0.59
C GLY A 106 -8.51 -12.31 -0.35
N GLU A 107 -7.59 -12.72 0.52
CA GLU A 107 -6.29 -12.07 0.69
C GLU A 107 -5.40 -12.31 -0.54
N ARG A 108 -4.67 -11.27 -0.96
CA ARG A 108 -3.89 -11.30 -2.21
C ARG A 108 -2.57 -12.05 -2.06
N CYS A 109 -1.93 -11.90 -0.91
CA CYS A 109 -0.57 -12.38 -0.67
C CYS A 109 -0.47 -12.96 0.73
N GLY A 110 0.14 -14.13 0.85
CA GLY A 110 0.67 -14.66 2.11
C GLY A 110 2.18 -14.90 2.01
N SER A 111 2.80 -15.22 3.14
CA SER A 111 4.21 -15.63 3.19
C SER A 111 4.29 -17.14 3.36
N ASN A 112 5.19 -17.79 2.63
CA ASN A 112 5.47 -19.21 2.89
C ASN A 112 6.22 -19.35 4.24
N PRO A 113 5.63 -20.00 5.27
CA PRO A 113 6.28 -20.24 6.56
C PRO A 113 7.63 -20.94 6.45
N TYR A 114 7.80 -21.87 5.48
CA TYR A 114 9.10 -22.52 5.24
C TYR A 114 10.19 -21.50 4.92
N TYR A 115 9.92 -20.59 3.97
CA TYR A 115 10.88 -19.57 3.57
C TYR A 115 11.14 -18.56 4.69
N THR A 116 10.10 -18.21 5.44
CA THR A 116 10.21 -17.32 6.59
C THR A 116 11.12 -17.94 7.66
N ALA A 117 10.94 -19.22 8.00
CA ALA A 117 11.77 -19.94 8.96
C ALA A 117 13.22 -20.10 8.46
N LYS A 118 13.41 -20.49 7.19
CA LYS A 118 14.73 -20.56 6.56
C LYS A 118 15.47 -19.23 6.64
N GLN A 119 14.79 -18.12 6.32
CA GLN A 119 15.40 -16.80 6.36
C GLN A 119 15.74 -16.35 7.78
N LYS A 120 14.88 -16.67 8.76
CA LYS A 120 15.17 -16.47 10.18
C LYS A 120 16.41 -17.23 10.62
N ALA A 121 16.54 -18.51 10.27
CA ALA A 121 17.71 -19.32 10.61
C ALA A 121 19.01 -18.77 9.98
N ILE A 122 18.97 -18.42 8.70
CA ILE A 122 20.11 -17.78 8.00
C ILE A 122 20.50 -16.48 8.69
N ASN A 123 19.52 -15.67 9.10
CA ASN A 123 19.79 -14.40 9.76
C ASN A 123 20.28 -14.59 11.19
N ALA A 124 19.76 -15.55 11.96
CA ALA A 124 20.25 -15.85 13.30
C ALA A 124 21.71 -16.32 13.31
N ALA A 125 22.17 -16.98 12.25
CA ALA A 125 23.56 -17.41 12.10
C ALA A 125 24.55 -16.27 11.76
N LYS A 126 24.06 -15.07 11.42
CA LYS A 126 24.95 -13.93 11.14
C LYS A 126 25.48 -13.35 12.45
N ILE A 127 26.79 -13.16 12.50
CA ILE A 127 27.49 -12.59 13.67
C ILE A 127 26.85 -11.26 14.10
N ASP A 128 26.54 -10.38 13.15
CA ASP A 128 25.92 -9.07 13.41
C ASP A 128 24.52 -9.14 14.04
N ASN A 129 23.85 -10.30 13.95
CA ASN A 129 22.50 -10.53 14.49
C ASN A 129 22.53 -11.35 15.79
N ALA A 130 23.69 -11.84 16.24
CA ALA A 130 23.80 -12.72 17.41
C ALA A 130 23.25 -12.04 18.68
N GLY A 131 22.35 -12.73 19.39
CA GLY A 131 21.73 -12.24 20.63
C GLY A 131 20.65 -11.15 20.44
N ALA A 132 20.29 -10.79 19.21
CA ALA A 132 19.24 -9.80 18.98
C ALA A 132 17.85 -10.44 19.05
N GLU A 133 17.04 -10.00 20.01
CA GLU A 133 15.66 -10.45 20.18
C GLU A 133 14.67 -9.44 19.61
N VAL A 134 13.55 -9.95 19.09
CA VAL A 134 12.45 -9.15 18.53
C VAL A 134 11.68 -8.52 19.68
N GLY A 135 11.78 -7.19 19.81
CA GLY A 135 11.01 -6.40 20.77
C GLY A 135 9.73 -5.81 20.17
N GLU A 136 9.28 -4.70 20.75
CA GLU A 136 8.05 -4.01 20.36
C GLU A 136 8.06 -3.51 18.91
N PRO A 137 6.90 -3.37 18.25
CA PRO A 137 6.80 -2.76 16.93
C PRO A 137 7.47 -1.39 16.89
N ALA A 138 8.29 -1.15 15.88
CA ALA A 138 8.94 0.15 15.66
C ALA A 138 7.98 1.21 15.08
N TYR A 139 6.67 0.98 15.16
CA TYR A 139 5.63 1.79 14.56
C TYR A 139 4.33 1.67 15.36
N ARG A 140 3.42 2.62 15.15
CA ARG A 140 2.06 2.55 15.68
C ARG A 140 1.07 2.68 14.53
N GLU A 141 0.11 1.76 14.43
CA GLU A 141 -1.02 1.93 13.51
C GLU A 141 -2.00 2.95 14.12
N VAL A 142 -2.33 3.99 13.37
CA VAL A 142 -3.25 5.07 13.81
C VAL A 142 -4.64 4.87 13.22
N PHE A 143 -4.68 4.38 11.98
CA PHE A 143 -5.88 4.06 11.23
C PHE A 143 -5.52 3.00 10.19
N GLN A 144 -6.48 2.21 9.71
CA GLN A 144 -6.23 1.08 8.81
C GLN A 144 -5.26 1.43 7.66
N GLY A 145 -4.05 0.87 7.70
CA GLY A 145 -2.99 1.10 6.70
C GLY A 145 -2.22 2.43 6.82
N ARG A 146 -2.43 3.19 7.90
CA ARG A 146 -1.74 4.45 8.21
C ARG A 146 -1.00 4.33 9.53
N PHE A 147 0.31 4.56 9.45
CA PHE A 147 1.22 4.29 10.55
C PHE A 147 2.00 5.56 10.95
N THR A 148 2.32 5.65 12.23
CA THR A 148 3.26 6.62 12.78
C THR A 148 4.59 5.91 13.09
N PRO A 149 5.73 6.41 12.57
CA PRO A 149 7.03 5.85 12.90
C PRO A 149 7.36 6.13 14.38
N LEU A 150 7.76 5.09 15.12
CA LEU A 150 8.26 5.24 16.48
C LEU A 150 9.79 5.29 16.54
N ALA A 151 10.47 4.56 15.65
CA ALA A 151 11.92 4.55 15.57
C ALA A 151 12.47 5.81 14.87
N ARG A 152 13.59 6.30 15.39
CA ARG A 152 14.34 7.48 14.95
C ARG A 152 15.64 7.09 14.28
N ARG A 153 16.26 8.05 13.60
CA ARG A 153 17.61 7.88 13.03
C ARG A 153 18.59 7.42 14.10
N GLY A 154 19.28 6.32 13.85
CA GLY A 154 20.25 5.69 14.75
C GLY A 154 19.67 4.59 15.64
N ASP A 155 18.33 4.43 15.71
CA ASP A 155 17.73 3.36 16.51
C ASP A 155 18.02 2.00 15.89
N LYS A 156 18.37 1.04 16.75
CA LYS A 156 18.64 -0.34 16.37
C LYS A 156 17.32 -1.10 16.26
N ILE A 157 17.10 -1.69 15.10
CA ILE A 157 15.88 -2.42 14.77
C ILE A 157 16.20 -3.82 14.27
N ILE A 158 15.19 -4.68 14.33
CA ILE A 158 15.21 -6.02 13.77
C ILE A 158 14.01 -6.18 12.83
N THR A 159 14.27 -6.71 11.65
CA THR A 159 13.24 -6.99 10.65
C THR A 159 12.48 -8.27 11.00
N LYS A 160 11.30 -8.48 10.41
CA LYS A 160 10.50 -9.72 10.57
C LYS A 160 11.28 -11.01 10.23
N THR A 161 12.25 -10.90 9.31
CA THR A 161 13.13 -11.98 8.87
C THR A 161 14.35 -12.16 9.78
N GLY A 162 14.59 -11.28 10.76
CA GLY A 162 15.68 -11.38 11.73
C GLY A 162 16.94 -10.59 11.37
N GLU A 163 16.92 -9.78 10.30
CA GLU A 163 18.05 -8.88 9.99
C GLU A 163 18.08 -7.71 10.96
N VAL A 164 19.24 -7.46 11.56
CA VAL A 164 19.48 -6.36 12.49
C VAL A 164 20.23 -5.23 11.79
N GLY A 165 19.94 -4.00 12.18
CA GLY A 165 20.64 -2.83 11.70
C GLY A 165 20.06 -1.55 12.30
N ILE A 166 20.31 -0.42 11.65
CA ILE A 166 19.93 0.90 12.16
C ILE A 166 18.98 1.63 11.20
N ILE A 167 18.10 2.44 11.78
CA ILE A 167 17.28 3.37 11.00
C ILE A 167 18.17 4.53 10.52
N VAL A 168 18.19 4.77 9.21
CA VAL A 168 18.79 5.96 8.62
C VAL A 168 17.83 7.13 8.71
N GLN A 169 16.57 6.92 8.30
CA GLN A 169 15.51 7.91 8.42
C GLN A 169 14.11 7.29 8.24
N PRO A 170 13.08 7.82 8.91
CA PRO A 170 11.69 7.52 8.58
C PRO A 170 11.30 8.18 7.26
N ARG A 171 10.48 7.48 6.47
CA ARG A 171 9.77 8.00 5.30
C ARG A 171 8.26 7.96 5.57
N GLN A 172 7.43 8.21 4.57
CA GLN A 172 5.97 8.28 4.78
C GLN A 172 5.33 6.97 5.26
N THR A 173 5.74 5.83 4.70
CA THR A 173 5.18 4.49 5.03
C THR A 173 6.25 3.42 5.24
N LYS A 174 7.51 3.86 5.30
CA LYS A 174 8.70 3.00 5.28
C LYS A 174 9.80 3.60 6.13
N TYR A 175 10.70 2.75 6.60
CA TYR A 175 12.02 3.16 7.06
C TYR A 175 13.04 3.01 5.95
N GLU A 176 14.03 3.90 5.93
CA GLU A 176 15.32 3.62 5.32
C GLU A 176 16.20 2.95 6.37
N PHE A 177 16.66 1.75 6.04
CA PHE A 177 17.37 0.84 6.92
C PHE A 177 18.78 0.60 6.40
N ALA A 178 19.77 0.56 7.30
CA ALA A 178 21.14 0.22 6.99
C ALA A 178 21.60 -0.98 7.82
N LYS A 179 22.25 -1.96 7.16
CA LYS A 179 23.01 -3.03 7.81
C LYS A 179 24.35 -2.51 8.34
N MET A 180 24.98 -3.31 9.20
CA MET A 180 26.34 -3.05 9.70
C MET A 180 27.38 -3.03 8.57
N ASP A 181 27.16 -3.82 7.51
CA ASP A 181 27.98 -3.82 6.29
C ASP A 181 27.82 -2.56 5.41
N GLY A 182 26.97 -1.61 5.81
CA GLY A 182 26.71 -0.37 5.06
C GLY A 182 25.64 -0.48 3.98
N THR A 183 25.11 -1.68 3.70
CA THR A 183 24.03 -1.89 2.72
C THR A 183 22.75 -1.19 3.16
N ARG A 184 22.09 -0.46 2.24
CA ARG A 184 20.87 0.31 2.52
C ARG A 184 19.70 -0.09 1.64
N TRP A 185 18.51 -0.15 2.23
CA TRP A 185 17.26 -0.30 1.49
C TRP A 185 16.06 0.22 2.28
N THR A 186 14.91 0.29 1.64
CA THR A 186 13.66 0.69 2.30
C THR A 186 12.84 -0.51 2.74
N ILE A 187 12.25 -0.44 3.92
CA ILE A 187 11.38 -1.48 4.48
C ILE A 187 10.09 -0.87 5.02
N HIS A 188 8.95 -1.54 4.81
CA HIS A 188 7.67 -1.09 5.37
C HIS A 188 7.67 -1.16 6.89
N PHE A 189 7.03 -0.18 7.52
CA PHE A 189 6.94 -0.08 8.98
C PHE A 189 6.49 -1.39 9.65
N GLN A 190 5.48 -2.05 9.08
CA GLN A 190 4.92 -3.31 9.58
C GLN A 190 5.90 -4.49 9.66
N ASN A 191 7.07 -4.39 9.02
CA ASN A 191 8.07 -5.45 8.98
C ASN A 191 9.25 -5.18 9.91
N VAL A 192 9.12 -4.22 10.84
CA VAL A 192 10.19 -3.73 11.69
C VAL A 192 9.77 -3.63 13.15
N ASN A 193 10.63 -4.16 14.01
CA ASN A 193 10.52 -4.10 15.47
C ASN A 193 11.80 -3.47 16.05
N PHE A 194 11.72 -2.95 17.27
CA PHE A 194 12.91 -2.64 18.06
C PHE A 194 13.60 -3.94 18.48
N VAL A 195 14.90 -3.86 18.78
CA VAL A 195 15.60 -4.94 19.49
C VAL A 195 15.30 -4.83 20.99
N VAL A 196 15.06 -5.95 21.66
CA VAL A 196 14.89 -5.98 23.14
C VAL A 196 16.10 -5.31 23.82
N GLY A 197 15.84 -4.43 24.79
CA GLY A 197 16.89 -3.65 25.49
C GLY A 197 17.56 -2.55 24.66
N GLY A 198 17.15 -2.33 23.42
CA GLY A 198 17.66 -1.26 22.55
C GLY A 198 17.11 0.13 22.91
N ARG A 199 17.87 1.18 22.53
CA ARG A 199 17.37 2.57 22.53
C ARG A 199 16.17 2.66 21.59
N GLY A 200 14.99 2.88 22.16
CA GLY A 200 13.70 2.89 21.45
C GLY A 200 12.59 2.09 22.14
N ALA A 201 12.95 1.15 23.02
CA ALA A 201 11.97 0.34 23.77
C ALA A 201 11.18 1.12 24.84
N ASN A 202 11.61 2.30 25.26
CA ASN A 202 11.06 2.99 26.45
C ASN A 202 10.92 4.52 26.36
N HIS A 203 10.86 5.11 25.17
CA HIS A 203 10.46 6.52 25.07
C HIS A 203 9.16 6.64 24.29
N PRO A 204 7.99 6.64 24.96
CA PRO A 204 6.82 7.23 24.34
C PRO A 204 7.24 8.62 23.91
N VAL A 205 7.09 8.89 22.61
CA VAL A 205 7.17 10.25 22.10
C VAL A 205 6.28 11.08 23.04
N PRO A 206 6.75 12.19 23.65
CA PRO A 206 5.84 13.25 24.02
C PRO A 206 5.24 13.69 22.70
N GLY A 207 4.17 13.02 22.29
CA GLY A 207 3.44 13.40 21.11
C GLY A 207 2.97 14.79 21.43
N LYS A 208 3.42 15.79 20.66
CA LYS A 208 2.69 17.05 20.62
C LYS A 208 1.23 16.66 20.47
N SER A 209 0.43 17.02 21.47
CA SER A 209 -0.99 16.73 21.52
C SER A 209 -1.62 17.11 20.19
N ALA A 210 -2.74 16.50 19.84
CA ALA A 210 -3.49 16.91 18.65
C ALA A 210 -3.86 18.41 18.69
N ALA A 211 -3.82 19.04 19.88
CA ALA A 211 -3.93 20.48 20.08
C ALA A 211 -2.63 21.22 19.72
N GLU A 212 -1.46 20.77 20.16
CA GLU A 212 -0.16 21.39 19.80
C GLU A 212 0.20 21.23 18.33
N VAL A 213 -0.15 20.11 17.70
CA VAL A 213 0.00 19.94 16.25
C VAL A 213 -0.95 20.86 15.48
N ARG A 214 -2.18 21.03 15.96
CA ARG A 214 -3.13 22.01 15.40
C ARG A 214 -2.66 23.45 15.61
N ALA A 215 -2.16 23.79 16.79
CA ALA A 215 -1.64 25.11 17.12
C ALA A 215 -0.40 25.44 16.29
N ALA A 216 0.51 24.48 16.09
CA ALA A 216 1.68 24.66 15.22
C ALA A 216 1.29 24.78 13.73
N LEU A 217 0.27 24.04 13.26
CA LEU A 217 -0.28 24.20 11.91
C LEU A 217 -0.96 25.56 11.72
N HIS A 218 -1.68 26.03 12.73
CA HIS A 218 -2.36 27.33 12.73
C HIS A 218 -1.36 28.50 12.87
N ALA A 219 -0.23 28.29 13.55
CA ALA A 219 0.87 29.26 13.68
C ALA A 219 1.76 29.32 12.42
N LEU A 220 1.82 28.23 11.64
CA LEU A 220 2.49 28.18 10.33
C LEU A 220 1.60 28.65 9.18
N GLN A 221 0.32 28.96 9.44
CA GLN A 221 -0.53 29.68 8.51
C GLN A 221 -0.29 31.19 8.71
N PRO A 222 0.49 31.89 7.85
CA PRO A 222 0.28 33.32 7.73
C PRO A 222 -1.18 33.51 7.28
N ALA A 223 -1.86 34.48 7.86
CA ALA A 223 -3.24 34.83 7.51
C ALA A 223 -3.35 34.90 5.98
N ALA A 224 -3.91 33.86 5.36
CA ALA A 224 -4.33 33.96 3.99
C ALA A 224 -5.42 35.02 4.02
N THR A 225 -5.10 36.21 3.53
CA THR A 225 -6.10 37.24 3.27
C THR A 225 -7.19 36.58 2.44
N LYS A 226 -8.32 36.26 3.07
CA LYS A 226 -9.56 36.05 2.35
C LYS A 226 -9.70 37.28 1.49
N ALA A 227 -9.65 37.12 0.18
CA ALA A 227 -9.96 38.21 -0.71
C ALA A 227 -11.37 38.71 -0.38
N ALA A 228 -11.66 39.96 -0.70
CA ALA A 228 -12.97 40.59 -0.50
C ALA A 228 -14.12 39.95 -1.32
N PHE A 229 -13.89 38.77 -1.91
CA PHE A 229 -14.80 38.08 -2.82
C PHE A 229 -15.02 36.64 -2.35
N THR A 230 -16.26 36.16 -2.43
CA THR A 230 -16.62 34.79 -2.11
C THR A 230 -16.47 33.89 -3.35
N ALA A 231 -16.36 32.57 -3.16
CA ALA A 231 -16.33 31.62 -4.28
C ALA A 231 -17.61 31.64 -5.15
N ASP A 232 -18.70 32.18 -4.61
CA ASP A 232 -19.98 32.35 -5.31
C ASP A 232 -19.97 33.56 -6.26
N ASP A 233 -19.07 34.53 -6.05
CA ASP A 233 -18.86 35.67 -6.95
C ASP A 233 -17.97 35.32 -8.17
N ALA A 234 -17.36 34.13 -8.17
CA ALA A 234 -16.39 33.71 -9.16
C ALA A 234 -17.07 33.08 -10.39
N ARG A 235 -16.70 33.53 -11.58
CA ARG A 235 -17.39 33.13 -12.83
C ARG A 235 -16.92 31.75 -13.31
N PRO A 236 -17.84 30.89 -13.78
CA PRO A 236 -17.46 29.65 -14.44
C PRO A 236 -16.59 29.95 -15.66
N VAL A 237 -15.58 29.11 -15.88
CA VAL A 237 -14.72 29.18 -17.05
C VAL A 237 -15.54 28.69 -18.25
N PRO A 238 -15.69 29.47 -19.33
CA PRO A 238 -16.42 29.02 -20.51
C PRO A 238 -15.82 27.75 -21.10
N THR A 239 -16.66 26.88 -21.64
CA THR A 239 -16.21 25.64 -22.30
C THR A 239 -15.24 25.97 -23.43
N GLY A 240 -14.07 25.31 -23.44
CA GLY A 240 -13.01 25.57 -24.42
C GLY A 240 -12.10 26.77 -24.11
N TYR A 241 -12.44 27.60 -23.12
CA TYR A 241 -11.58 28.71 -22.69
C TYR A 241 -10.36 28.20 -21.92
N ARG A 242 -9.17 28.54 -22.41
CA ARG A 242 -7.91 28.26 -21.74
C ARG A 242 -7.49 29.48 -20.94
N ILE A 243 -7.44 29.35 -19.62
CA ILE A 243 -6.95 30.43 -18.77
C ILE A 243 -5.42 30.52 -18.96
N PRO A 244 -4.88 31.69 -19.33
CA PRO A 244 -3.44 31.88 -19.48
C PRO A 244 -2.67 31.61 -18.18
N ASN A 245 -1.37 31.36 -18.32
CA ASN A 245 -0.46 31.47 -17.18
C ASN A 245 -0.55 32.89 -16.59
N ASP A 246 -0.19 33.00 -15.33
CA ASP A 246 -0.21 34.22 -14.54
C ASP A 246 -1.59 34.82 -14.25
N SER A 247 -2.66 34.21 -14.74
CA SER A 247 -4.03 34.64 -14.44
C SER A 247 -4.42 34.34 -12.99
N GLN A 248 -5.11 35.28 -12.38
CA GLN A 248 -5.68 35.13 -11.04
C GLN A 248 -7.00 34.35 -11.11
N VAL A 249 -7.12 33.35 -10.24
CA VAL A 249 -8.25 32.41 -10.22
C VAL A 249 -8.71 32.12 -8.81
N VAL A 250 -9.97 31.74 -8.69
CA VAL A 250 -10.59 31.30 -7.44
C VAL A 250 -10.80 29.80 -7.49
N ILE A 251 -10.53 29.12 -6.38
CA ILE A 251 -10.75 27.70 -6.25
C ILE A 251 -12.19 27.43 -5.79
N TYR A 252 -12.98 26.77 -6.63
CA TYR A 252 -14.36 26.37 -6.36
C TYR A 252 -14.44 24.88 -5.99
N ALA A 253 -14.37 24.59 -4.69
CA ALA A 253 -14.48 23.23 -4.15
C ALA A 253 -15.52 23.13 -3.01
N PRO A 254 -16.83 23.29 -3.26
CA PRO A 254 -17.84 23.42 -2.20
C PRO A 254 -17.93 22.20 -1.26
N ARG A 255 -17.48 21.02 -1.71
CA ARG A 255 -17.39 19.80 -0.89
C ARG A 255 -16.07 19.66 -0.10
N SER A 256 -15.14 20.61 -0.26
CA SER A 256 -13.83 20.60 0.40
C SER A 256 -13.47 22.01 0.92
N PRO A 257 -13.77 22.32 2.19
CA PRO A 257 -13.55 23.65 2.75
C PRO A 257 -12.07 24.04 2.84
N LYS A 258 -11.15 23.08 2.64
CA LYS A 258 -9.70 23.30 2.70
C LYS A 258 -9.20 24.30 1.66
N TYR A 259 -9.79 24.33 0.47
CA TYR A 259 -9.32 25.17 -0.64
C TYR A 259 -10.41 26.06 -1.25
N HIS A 260 -11.68 25.82 -0.92
CA HIS A 260 -12.79 26.59 -1.46
C HIS A 260 -12.67 28.08 -1.11
N GLY A 261 -12.83 28.95 -2.11
CA GLY A 261 -12.73 30.41 -1.97
C GLY A 261 -11.31 30.96 -1.93
N LEU A 262 -10.28 30.10 -2.00
CA LEU A 262 -8.90 30.59 -2.06
C LEU A 262 -8.58 31.16 -3.43
N VAL A 263 -7.88 32.29 -3.42
CA VAL A 263 -7.38 32.95 -4.62
C VAL A 263 -5.94 32.53 -4.87
N GLY A 264 -5.64 32.16 -6.10
CA GLY A 264 -4.30 31.78 -6.52
C GLY A 264 -3.99 32.24 -7.93
N LYS A 265 -2.75 32.00 -8.34
CA LYS A 265 -2.22 32.37 -9.65
C LYS A 265 -1.88 31.11 -10.44
N ILE A 266 -2.26 31.05 -11.71
CA ILE A 266 -1.89 29.91 -12.58
C ILE A 266 -0.39 29.99 -12.89
N VAL A 267 0.36 28.98 -12.46
CA VAL A 267 1.80 28.87 -12.76
C VAL A 267 2.04 27.95 -13.96
N LYS A 268 1.14 26.99 -14.20
CA LYS A 268 1.25 26.08 -15.35
C LYS A 268 -0.12 25.55 -15.76
N VAL A 269 -0.39 25.56 -17.07
CA VAL A 269 -1.55 24.85 -17.65
C VAL A 269 -1.15 23.43 -18.05
N ASN A 270 -1.79 22.42 -17.49
CA ASN A 270 -1.69 21.02 -17.94
C ASN A 270 -2.93 20.63 -18.77
N GLY A 271 -2.92 19.43 -19.37
CA GLY A 271 -4.03 18.96 -20.20
C GLY A 271 -5.39 18.94 -19.47
N VAL A 272 -5.42 18.41 -18.25
CA VAL A 272 -6.64 18.21 -17.44
C VAL A 272 -6.69 19.03 -16.13
N THR A 273 -5.61 19.70 -15.76
CA THR A 273 -5.51 20.50 -14.52
C THR A 273 -4.77 21.81 -14.74
N TYR A 274 -4.96 22.76 -13.84
CA TYR A 274 -4.11 23.92 -13.65
C TYR A 274 -3.21 23.71 -12.43
N LYS A 275 -1.93 24.07 -12.56
CA LYS A 275 -1.05 24.21 -11.40
C LYS A 275 -1.23 25.63 -10.87
N VAL A 276 -1.88 25.75 -9.72
CA VAL A 276 -2.22 27.02 -9.09
C VAL A 276 -1.33 27.22 -7.87
N GLU A 277 -0.66 28.36 -7.80
CA GLU A 277 0.08 28.79 -6.62
C GLU A 277 -0.81 29.68 -5.77
N ILE A 278 -1.06 29.23 -4.54
CA ILE A 278 -1.92 29.91 -3.58
C ILE A 278 -1.02 30.49 -2.48
N PRO A 279 -1.03 31.82 -2.26
CA PRO A 279 -0.30 32.44 -1.16
C PRO A 279 -0.61 31.77 0.18
N GLY A 280 0.42 31.41 0.96
CA GLY A 280 0.28 30.76 2.26
C GLY A 280 -0.10 29.27 2.25
N VAL A 281 -0.48 28.70 1.11
CA VAL A 281 -0.82 27.26 0.98
C VAL A 281 0.18 26.51 0.09
N GLY A 282 0.77 27.19 -0.89
CA GLY A 282 1.70 26.60 -1.85
C GLY A 282 1.02 26.16 -3.15
N ARG A 283 1.67 25.26 -3.88
CA ARG A 283 1.23 24.85 -5.23
C ARG A 283 0.29 23.66 -5.17
N ILE A 284 -0.88 23.78 -5.80
CA ILE A 284 -1.85 22.70 -5.96
C ILE A 284 -2.08 22.38 -7.43
N ASN A 285 -2.48 21.14 -7.71
CA ASN A 285 -3.04 20.77 -9.02
C ASN A 285 -4.57 20.82 -8.91
N ALA A 286 -5.18 21.85 -9.48
CA ALA A 286 -6.62 22.05 -9.49
C ALA A 286 -7.22 21.51 -10.81
N PRO A 287 -8.19 20.57 -10.76
CA PRO A 287 -9.02 20.22 -11.90
C PRO A 287 -9.65 21.46 -12.56
N LYS A 288 -9.83 21.44 -13.89
CA LYS A 288 -10.32 22.62 -14.63
C LYS A 288 -11.72 23.09 -14.17
N ASP A 289 -12.57 22.17 -13.73
CA ASP A 289 -13.90 22.40 -13.16
C ASP A 289 -13.86 23.04 -11.75
N MET A 290 -12.75 22.88 -11.04
CA MET A 290 -12.50 23.46 -9.72
C MET A 290 -11.92 24.88 -9.80
N VAL A 291 -11.61 25.39 -10.99
CA VAL A 291 -11.03 26.71 -11.21
C VAL A 291 -12.08 27.66 -11.77
N ARG A 292 -12.23 28.82 -11.16
CA ARG A 292 -13.12 29.90 -11.60
C ARG A 292 -12.30 31.15 -11.92
N LEU A 293 -12.79 31.97 -12.85
CA LEU A 293 -12.18 33.26 -13.13
C LEU A 293 -12.45 34.19 -11.93
N ALA A 294 -11.39 34.84 -11.43
CA ALA A 294 -11.56 35.89 -10.43
C ALA A 294 -12.43 37.01 -11.02
N PRO A 295 -13.36 37.61 -10.24
CA PRO A 295 -14.09 38.78 -10.69
C PRO A 295 -13.11 39.89 -11.08
N LYS A 296 -13.45 40.69 -12.11
CA LYS A 296 -12.66 41.87 -12.45
C LYS A 296 -12.66 42.80 -11.23
N ALA A 297 -11.49 43.26 -10.79
CA ALA A 297 -11.41 44.37 -9.86
C ALA A 297 -12.14 45.57 -10.47
N ALA A 298 -12.96 46.25 -9.66
CA ALA A 298 -13.55 47.54 -10.02
C ALA A 298 -12.46 48.61 -10.15
#